data_AF-A0A0D7KR66-F1
#
_entry.id   AF-A0A0D7KR66-F1
#
_cell.length_a   1.000
_cell.length_b   1.000
_cell.length_c   1.000
_cell.angle_alpha   90.00
_cell.angle_beta   90.00
_cell.angle_gamma   90.00
#
_symmetry.space_group_name_H-M   'P 1'
#
loop_
_entity.id
_entity.type
_entity.pdbx_description
1 polymer ?
#
loop_
_entity_poly.entity_id
_entity_poly.type
_entity_poly.pdbx_seq_one_letter_code
_entity_poly.pdbx_strand_id
1 'polypeptide(L)' 'MGIHPVHRRLAELHLVQQQRPWTDAELTDLIHCMRINANLVQRLDSLKQLSQHAYEMNDTDWLHEICSQIEKLQASMDAF' A
#
# COMPACT_ATOMS: atom_id res chain seq x y z
N MET A 1 -8.80 -9.69 4.53
CA MET A 1 -7.42 -10.07 4.15
C MET A 1 -7.42 -10.40 2.67
N GLY A 2 -7.79 -9.42 1.85
CA GLY A 2 -7.51 -9.44 0.42
C GLY A 2 -6.02 -9.13 0.21
N ILE A 3 -5.45 -9.61 -0.89
CA ILE A 3 -4.11 -9.18 -1.32
C ILE A 3 -4.34 -8.09 -2.37
N HIS A 4 -3.84 -6.88 -2.13
CA HIS A 4 -3.98 -5.79 -3.08
C HIS A 4 -3.49 -6.20 -4.49
N PRO A 5 -4.21 -5.83 -5.57
CA PRO A 5 -3.81 -6.12 -6.95
C PRO A 5 -2.34 -5.84 -7.28
N VAL A 6 -1.78 -4.70 -6.84
CA VAL A 6 -0.36 -4.38 -6.98
C VAL A 6 0.57 -5.46 -6.39
N HIS A 7 0.26 -6.01 -5.21
CA HIS A 7 1.07 -7.06 -4.60
C HIS A 7 0.92 -8.40 -5.34
N ARG A 8 -0.30 -8.71 -5.81
CA ARG A 8 -0.56 -9.87 -6.69
C ARG A 8 0.27 -9.75 -7.98
N ARG A 9 0.28 -8.57 -8.60
CA ARG A 9 1.04 -8.30 -9.83
C ARG A 9 2.54 -8.37 -9.62
N LEU A 10 3.05 -7.83 -8.51
CA LEU A 10 4.47 -7.94 -8.14
C LEU A 10 4.88 -9.42 -7.96
N ALA A 11 4.02 -10.24 -7.34
CA ALA A 11 4.27 -11.67 -7.20
C ALA A 11 4.29 -12.40 -8.57
N GLU A 12 3.35 -12.08 -9.46
CA GLU A 12 3.34 -12.62 -10.83
C GLU A 12 4.63 -12.27 -11.59
N LEU A 13 5.05 -11.00 -11.57
CA LEU A 13 6.27 -10.54 -12.24
C LEU A 13 7.52 -11.23 -11.67
N HIS A 14 7.55 -11.48 -10.36
CA HIS A 14 8.62 -12.24 -9.72
C HIS A 14 8.68 -13.69 -10.22
N LEU A 15 7.53 -14.38 -10.31
CA LEU A 15 7.47 -15.75 -10.83
C LEU A 15 7.88 -15.83 -12.30
N VAL A 16 7.53 -14.83 -13.12
CA VAL A 16 7.98 -14.74 -14.51
C VAL A 16 9.50 -14.60 -14.59
N GLN A 17 10.09 -13.73 -13.75
CA GLN A 17 11.53 -13.50 -13.69
C GLN A 17 12.33 -14.78 -13.41
N GLN A 18 11.77 -15.68 -12.59
CA GLN A 18 12.42 -16.95 -12.24
C GLN A 18 12.52 -17.92 -13.43
N GLN A 19 11.66 -17.77 -14.43
CA GLN A 19 11.63 -18.66 -15.60
C GLN A 19 12.40 -18.07 -16.79
N ARG A 20 12.44 -16.75 -16.91
CA ARG A 20 13.16 -16.04 -17.98
C ARG A 20 13.46 -14.60 -17.59
N PRO A 21 14.41 -13.93 -18.27
CA PRO A 21 14.57 -12.49 -18.16
C PRO A 21 13.27 -11.74 -18.48
N TRP A 22 13.08 -10.59 -17.82
CA TRP A 22 11.98 -9.69 -18.14
C TRP A 22 12.13 -9.10 -19.54
N THR A 23 10.98 -8.89 -20.17
CA THR A 23 10.86 -7.99 -21.32
C THR A 23 10.84 -6.53 -20.85
N ASP A 24 11.11 -5.58 -21.75
CA ASP A 24 11.04 -4.15 -21.43
C ASP A 24 9.64 -3.73 -20.93
N ALA A 25 8.58 -4.38 -21.45
CA ALA A 25 7.20 -4.16 -21.03
C ALA A 25 6.99 -4.59 -19.57
N GLU A 26 7.52 -5.75 -19.18
CA GLU A 26 7.41 -6.27 -17.80
C GLU A 26 8.26 -5.48 -16.81
N LEU A 27 9.43 -4.99 -17.25
CA LEU A 27 10.25 -4.08 -16.45
C LEU A 27 9.51 -2.76 -16.21
N THR A 28 8.85 -2.22 -17.24
CA THR A 28 8.02 -1.00 -17.11
C THR A 28 6.85 -1.24 -16.15
N ASP A 29 6.21 -2.39 -16.24
CA ASP A 29 5.11 -2.78 -15.35
C ASP A 29 5.57 -2.97 -13.89
N LEU A 30 6.76 -3.55 -13.67
CA LEU A 30 7.38 -3.63 -12.36
C LEU A 30 7.58 -2.24 -11.75
N ILE A 31 8.16 -1.30 -12.51
CA ILE A 31 8.38 0.07 -12.04
C ILE A 31 7.05 0.75 -11.68
N HIS A 32 6.03 0.55 -12.50
CA HIS A 32 4.68 1.05 -12.23
C HIS A 32 4.11 0.49 -10.93
N CYS A 33 4.16 -0.84 -10.75
CA CYS A 33 3.70 -1.51 -9.55
C CYS A 33 4.47 -1.06 -8.30
N MET A 34 5.79 -0.90 -8.40
CA MET A 34 6.63 -0.39 -7.31
C MET A 34 6.24 1.03 -6.89
N ARG A 35 5.92 1.90 -7.85
CA ARG A 35 5.47 3.27 -7.57
C ARG A 35 4.13 3.29 -6.82
N ILE A 36 3.18 2.46 -7.24
CA ILE A 36 1.89 2.32 -6.56
C ILE A 36 2.10 1.79 -5.14
N ASN A 37 2.89 0.73 -4.99
CA ASN A 37 3.22 0.15 -3.69
C ASN A 37 3.85 1.18 -2.75
N ALA A 38 4.85 1.93 -3.23
CA ALA A 38 5.52 2.96 -2.44
C ALA A 38 4.54 4.06 -1.98
N ASN A 39 3.60 4.48 -2.85
CA ASN A 39 2.59 5.48 -2.50
C ASN A 39 1.62 4.97 -1.41
N LEU A 40 1.16 3.72 -1.52
CA LEU A 40 0.28 3.11 -0.52
C LEU A 40 0.97 3.03 0.85
N VAL A 41 2.20 2.52 0.88
CA VAL A 41 2.98 2.38 2.11
C VAL A 41 3.24 3.76 2.72
N GLN A 42 3.71 4.73 1.93
CA GLN A 42 3.97 6.08 2.41
C GLN A 42 2.72 6.72 3.03
N ARG A 43 1.55 6.57 2.39
CA ARG A 43 0.31 7.14 2.89
C ARG A 43 -0.13 6.47 4.20
N LEU A 44 -0.02 5.15 4.28
CA LEU A 44 -0.35 4.39 5.48
C LEU A 44 0.57 4.78 6.66
N ASP A 45 1.87 4.87 6.43
CA ASP A 45 2.85 5.25 7.46
C ASP A 45 2.62 6.68 7.95
N SER A 46 2.31 7.61 7.04
CA SER A 46 1.98 8.99 7.38
C SER A 46 0.74 9.06 8.28
N LEU A 47 -0.31 8.30 7.98
CA LEU A 47 -1.51 8.24 8.81
C LEU A 47 -1.23 7.61 10.18
N LYS A 48 -0.40 6.56 10.25
CA LYS A 48 0.00 5.96 11.53
C LYS A 48 0.77 6.95 12.40
N GLN A 49 1.71 7.70 11.82
CA GLN A 49 2.44 8.74 12.54
C GLN A 49 1.50 9.84 13.06
N LEU A 50 0.56 10.30 12.24
CA LEU A 50 -0.47 11.25 12.68
C LEU A 50 -1.33 10.69 13.81
N SER A 51 -1.73 9.41 13.74
CA SER A 51 -2.50 8.77 14.80
C SER A 51 -1.75 8.75 16.13
N GLN A 52 -0.44 8.53 16.09
CA GLN A 52 0.42 8.56 17.27
C GLN A 52 0.46 9.97 17.88
N HIS A 53 0.58 11.01 17.06
CA HIS A 53 0.52 12.39 17.53
C HIS A 53 -0.84 12.77 18.13
N ALA A 54 -1.94 12.33 17.53
CA ALA A 54 -3.28 12.57 18.06
C ALA A 54 -3.45 11.92 19.45
N TYR A 55 -2.97 10.68 19.59
CA TYR A 55 -2.94 9.97 20.85
C TYR A 55 -2.10 10.70 21.92
N GLU A 56 -0.90 11.14 21.57
CA GLU A 56 -0.01 11.88 22.48
C GLU A 56 -0.61 13.20 22.98
N MET A 57 -1.46 13.83 22.19
CA MET A 57 -2.18 15.06 22.55
C MET A 57 -3.49 14.82 23.31
N ASN A 58 -3.87 13.55 23.57
CA ASN A 58 -5.19 13.16 24.08
C ASN A 58 -6.36 13.70 23.22
N ASP A 59 -6.15 13.92 21.92
CA ASP A 59 -7.20 14.32 20.99
C ASP A 59 -7.88 13.09 20.41
N THR A 60 -8.91 12.61 21.12
CA THR A 60 -9.62 11.38 20.76
C THR A 60 -10.46 11.52 19.50
N ASP A 61 -10.98 12.72 19.21
CA ASP A 61 -11.81 12.96 18.04
C ASP A 61 -10.94 12.91 16.78
N TRP A 62 -9.78 13.58 16.82
CA TRP A 62 -8.81 13.53 15.73
C TRP A 62 -8.24 12.11 15.55
N LEU A 63 -7.97 11.40 16.64
CA LEU A 63 -7.52 10.01 16.59
C LEU A 63 -8.54 9.11 15.87
N HIS A 64 -9.83 9.21 16.21
CA HIS A 64 -10.88 8.43 15.54
C HIS A 64 -11.00 8.77 14.04
N GLU A 65 -10.86 10.04 13.67
CA GLU A 65 -10.86 10.45 12.27
C GLU A 65 -9.71 9.78 11.49
N ILE A 66 -8.49 9.80 12.04
CA ILE A 66 -7.32 9.19 11.40
C ILE A 66 -7.48 7.67 11.31
N CYS A 67 -7.97 7.01 12.36
CA CYS A 67 -8.28 5.57 12.32
C CYS A 67 -9.27 5.23 11.20
N SER A 68 -10.33 6.02 11.01
CA SER A 68 -11.27 5.83 9.89
C SER A 68 -10.60 5.98 8.52
N GLN A 69 -9.64 6.90 8.39
CA GLN A 69 -8.87 7.06 7.15
C GLN A 69 -7.96 5.85 6.88
N ILE A 70 -7.33 5.29 7.92
CA ILE A 70 -6.51 4.08 7.82
C ILE A 70 -7.39 2.90 7.38
N GLU A 71 -8.55 2.71 8.00
CA GLU A 71 -9.49 1.64 7.65
C GLU A 71 -9.97 1.77 6.20
N LYS A 72 -10.32 2.98 5.75
CA LYS A 72 -10.71 3.22 4.35
C LYS A 72 -9.58 2.91 3.38
N LEU A 73 -8.35 3.30 3.71
CA LEU A 73 -7.18 3.01 2.89
C LEU A 73 -6.97 1.49 2.82
N GLN A 74 -6.96 0.79 3.96
CA GLN A 74 -6.82 -0.67 4.01
C GLN A 74 -7.96 -1.40 3.27
N ALA A 75 -9.20 -0.94 3.41
CA ALA A 75 -10.33 -1.50 2.67
C ALA A 75 -10.15 -1.31 1.16
N SER A 76 -9.64 -0.16 0.72
CA SER A 76 -9.31 0.05 -0.70
C SER A 76 -8.18 -0.86 -1.18
N MET A 77 -7.28 -1.28 -0.28
CA MET A 77 -6.25 -2.26 -0.58
C MET A 77 -6.79 -3.69 -0.69
N ASP A 78 -7.87 -4.01 0.03
CA ASP A 78 -8.50 -5.33 0.04
C ASP A 78 -9.53 -5.54 -1.09
N ALA A 79 -9.92 -4.49 -1.83
CA ALA A 79 -11.14 -4.48 -2.64
C ALA A 79 -11.15 -5.22 -4.00
N PHE A 80 -10.10 -5.95 -4.41
CA PHE A 80 -10.07 -6.69 -5.70
C PHE A 80 -9.22 -7.99 -5.66
#